data_AF-A0A9P1D0G3-F1
#
_entry.id   AF-A0A9P1D0G3-F1
#
_cell.length_a   1.000
_cell.length_b   1.000
_cell.length_c   1.000
_cell.angle_alpha   90.00
_cell.angle_beta   90.00
_cell.angle_gamma   90.00
#
_symmetry.space_group_name_H-M   'P 1'
#
loop_
_entity.id
_entity.type
_entity.pdbx_description
1 polymer ?
#
loop_
_entity_poly.entity_id
_entity_poly.type
_entity_poly.pdbx_seq_one_letter_code
_entity_poly.pdbx_strand_id
1 'polypeptide(L)'
;MAGREVGTSLDPRSDNLESLRQIMNREVLPDFDNAVKDCVFGVMSLILLTLSAVDSEEGLEQARYMQGLVDGLFFQFADLLQDSDWPLDTSQFYSLRQLLGHERNDCGGSNLRVYVYNSTDLTRRRLLTGSGMMAAASHIHTYLEQSSCVTQDPESANLFFLPAYHGQQYDAFLEMVSHAESDERFPYLLQRPADHFFVVSANLPSWVDLAPLRHSMLLTVESWQTNEGVPRWYSPWKDVMIPGYIDRWRIDAMRAVNKPSRERGFLLVFHGNHPGNHQLYVKHKAEVRTRILNSFSGLPDCSVGGPVGDFFERMGRTHFCLVPRGSSAWTIHLYESFFFGCIPVILSDFLAVPFQGIVDWTAFSIKWPEEEVGEKLLQHLRSIPLKKIAEMKDRLEEAACFFDFHRGYGLREKKESDWIKWKENQVALGGDCPYIGHGNGETLDACHQSCQQSSCNLVNFHDGDCVLRRCLDPAQPALTGGAQGWQVWSMVNDTQLHCSPYHAVFQTLSQRHQNRPFTHGPYWN
;
A
#
# COMPACT_ATOMS: atom_id res chain seq x y z
N MET A 1 23.38 23.94 4.97
CA MET A 1 23.34 25.39 5.20
C MET A 1 21.92 25.88 5.02
N ALA A 2 21.37 26.54 6.02
CA ALA A 2 20.19 27.39 5.87
C ALA A 2 20.65 28.74 5.29
N GLY A 3 20.00 29.19 4.21
CA GLY A 3 19.91 30.59 3.79
C GLY A 3 21.19 31.30 3.33
N ARG A 4 21.23 31.67 2.04
CA ARG A 4 21.78 32.97 1.61
C ARG A 4 20.97 33.55 0.45
N GLU A 5 19.67 33.72 0.66
CA GLU A 5 19.00 34.95 0.24
C GLU A 5 18.26 35.54 1.44
N VAL A 6 18.27 36.86 1.51
CA VAL A 6 17.86 37.67 2.65
C VAL A 6 16.37 37.46 2.96
N GLY A 7 16.08 36.88 4.13
CA GLY A 7 14.85 37.20 4.86
C GLY A 7 13.59 36.39 4.58
N THR A 8 13.63 35.21 3.96
CA THR A 8 12.49 34.27 3.99
C THR A 8 12.93 32.85 4.27
N SER A 9 12.55 32.33 5.44
CA SER A 9 12.39 30.90 5.64
C SER A 9 11.18 30.48 4.81
N LEU A 10 11.40 29.81 3.67
CA LEU A 10 10.31 29.15 2.96
C LEU A 10 9.81 28.02 3.85
N ASP A 11 8.72 28.27 4.59
CA ASP A 11 7.90 27.19 5.14
C ASP A 11 7.16 26.57 3.94
N PRO A 12 7.44 25.30 3.59
CA PRO A 12 6.73 24.62 2.50
C PRO A 12 5.23 24.41 2.79
N ARG A 13 4.75 24.82 3.97
CA ARG A 13 3.32 24.89 4.33
C ARG A 13 2.73 26.30 4.17
N SER A 14 3.50 27.30 3.74
CA SER A 14 3.00 28.66 3.51
C SER A 14 2.57 28.86 2.05
N ASP A 15 1.57 29.72 1.86
CA ASP A 15 0.81 30.01 0.62
C ASP A 15 1.62 30.61 -0.56
N ASN A 16 2.91 30.27 -0.73
CA ASN A 16 3.78 30.88 -1.72
C ASN A 16 4.49 29.86 -2.64
N LEU A 17 3.75 28.82 -3.05
CA LEU A 17 4.20 27.76 -3.97
C LEU A 17 4.70 28.30 -5.31
N GLU A 18 4.13 29.40 -5.81
CA GLU A 18 4.57 30.07 -7.04
C GLU A 18 5.98 30.68 -6.91
N SER A 19 6.31 31.23 -5.74
CA SER A 19 7.67 31.74 -5.49
C SER A 19 8.69 30.61 -5.39
N LEU A 20 8.32 29.46 -4.82
CA LEU A 20 9.17 28.26 -4.77
C LEU A 20 9.55 27.80 -6.18
N ARG A 21 8.55 27.76 -7.07
CA ARG A 21 8.70 27.40 -8.47
C ARG A 21 9.62 28.36 -9.23
N GLN A 22 9.45 29.67 -9.02
CA GLN A 22 10.31 30.69 -9.63
C GLN A 22 11.77 30.55 -9.19
N ILE A 23 12.01 30.25 -7.91
CA ILE A 23 13.36 30.01 -7.38
C ILE A 23 13.99 28.78 -8.04
N MET A 24 13.29 27.65 -8.14
CA MET A 24 13.86 26.46 -8.78
C MET A 24 14.23 26.67 -10.25
N ASN A 25 13.35 27.32 -11.02
CA ASN A 25 13.61 27.63 -12.43
C ASN A 25 14.77 28.62 -12.62
N ARG A 26 14.94 29.56 -11.70
CA ARG A 26 15.97 30.60 -11.76
C ARG A 26 17.34 30.10 -11.28
N GLU A 27 17.37 29.28 -10.24
CA GLU A 27 18.61 29.03 -9.46
C GLU A 27 19.08 27.58 -9.48
N VAL A 28 18.17 26.61 -9.50
CA VAL A 28 18.52 25.20 -9.30
C VAL A 28 18.64 24.44 -10.61
N LEU A 29 17.70 24.63 -11.53
CA LEU A 29 17.69 23.92 -12.82
C LEU A 29 18.81 24.35 -13.80
N PRO A 30 19.23 25.63 -13.88
CA PRO A 30 20.25 26.05 -14.85
C PRO A 30 21.68 25.57 -14.55
N ASP A 31 22.02 25.31 -13.28
CA ASP A 31 23.35 24.84 -12.85
C ASP A 31 23.23 23.70 -11.83
N PHE A 32 22.45 22.69 -12.23
CA PHE A 32 22.09 21.56 -11.39
C PHE A 32 23.31 20.80 -10.86
N ASP A 33 24.34 20.58 -11.68
CA ASP A 33 25.54 19.83 -11.32
C ASP A 33 26.37 20.49 -10.20
N ASN A 34 26.36 21.81 -10.10
CA ASN A 34 27.02 22.53 -8.99
C ASN A 34 26.10 22.63 -7.76
N ALA A 35 24.80 22.85 -7.95
CA ALA A 35 23.82 22.86 -6.86
C ALA A 35 23.79 21.53 -6.08
N VAL A 36 23.96 20.41 -6.78
CA VAL A 36 24.08 19.08 -6.20
C VAL A 36 25.32 18.96 -5.33
N LYS A 37 26.46 19.55 -5.71
CA LYS A 37 27.71 19.47 -4.92
C LYS A 37 27.65 20.23 -3.60
N ASP A 38 26.83 21.28 -3.51
CA ASP A 38 26.80 22.18 -2.35
C ASP A 38 25.79 21.77 -1.27
N CYS A 39 24.64 21.15 -1.63
CA CYS A 39 23.64 20.68 -0.66
C CYS A 39 22.57 19.73 -1.26
N VAL A 40 22.98 18.57 -1.79
CA VAL A 40 22.09 17.53 -2.39
C VAL A 40 20.78 17.32 -1.62
N PHE A 41 20.86 17.13 -0.31
CA PHE A 41 19.72 16.70 0.50
C PHE A 41 18.64 17.79 0.64
N GLY A 42 19.05 19.06 0.72
CA GLY A 42 18.12 20.19 0.72
C GLY A 42 17.43 20.38 -0.63
N VAL A 43 18.18 20.13 -1.72
CA VAL A 43 17.65 20.16 -3.09
C VAL A 43 16.67 19.01 -3.32
N MET A 44 16.94 17.80 -2.82
CA MET A 44 16.00 16.67 -2.92
C MET A 44 14.67 16.93 -2.20
N SER A 45 14.70 17.43 -0.95
CA SER A 45 13.48 17.82 -0.23
C SER A 45 12.64 18.82 -1.03
N LEU A 46 13.31 19.82 -1.61
CA LEU A 46 12.68 20.86 -2.41
C LEU A 46 12.05 20.29 -3.70
N ILE A 47 12.74 19.36 -4.37
CA ILE A 47 12.21 18.71 -5.57
C ILE A 47 10.99 17.85 -5.23
N LEU A 48 11.02 17.07 -4.14
CA LEU A 48 9.88 16.24 -3.73
C LEU A 48 8.62 17.07 -3.43
N LEU A 49 8.80 18.21 -2.76
CA LEU A 49 7.72 19.17 -2.53
C LEU A 49 7.21 19.79 -3.84
N THR A 50 8.13 20.06 -4.78
CA THR A 50 7.76 20.63 -6.07
C THR A 50 7.03 19.63 -6.96
N LEU A 51 7.36 18.33 -6.91
CA LEU A 51 6.63 17.29 -7.63
C LEU A 51 5.14 17.32 -7.30
N SER A 52 4.81 17.40 -6.01
CA SER A 52 3.44 17.52 -5.52
C SER A 52 2.76 18.81 -5.98
N ALA A 53 3.50 19.92 -6.06
CA ALA A 53 2.97 21.20 -6.58
C ALA A 53 2.70 21.15 -8.09
N VAL A 54 3.63 20.59 -8.86
CA VAL A 54 3.52 20.44 -10.32
C VAL A 54 2.32 19.59 -10.72
N ASP A 55 2.08 18.46 -10.05
CA ASP A 55 0.88 17.62 -10.27
C ASP A 55 -0.43 18.37 -9.97
N SER A 56 -0.37 19.38 -9.11
CA SER A 56 -1.54 20.18 -8.76
C SER A 56 -1.90 21.26 -9.79
N GLU A 57 -0.95 21.69 -10.63
CA GLU A 57 -1.10 22.82 -11.57
C GLU A 57 -0.88 22.46 -13.05
N GLU A 58 0.21 21.74 -13.37
CA GLU A 58 0.70 21.52 -14.74
C GLU A 58 0.51 20.09 -15.25
N GLY A 59 0.31 19.14 -14.34
CA GLY A 59 -0.04 17.76 -14.64
C GLY A 59 1.12 16.74 -14.55
N LEU A 60 0.78 15.49 -14.84
CA LEU A 60 1.62 14.31 -14.59
C LEU A 60 2.95 14.27 -15.37
N GLU A 61 2.98 14.81 -16.60
CA GLU A 61 4.19 14.76 -17.44
C GLU A 61 5.36 15.57 -16.86
N GLN A 62 5.08 16.78 -16.38
CA GLN A 62 6.10 17.61 -15.77
C GLN A 62 6.58 17.00 -14.44
N ALA A 63 5.69 16.37 -13.68
CA ALA A 63 6.06 15.65 -12.47
C ALA A 63 6.95 14.43 -12.77
N ARG A 64 6.67 13.67 -13.84
CA ARG A 64 7.53 12.57 -14.30
C ARG A 64 8.93 13.04 -14.68
N TYR A 65 9.04 14.15 -15.43
CA TYR A 65 10.33 14.74 -15.80
C TYR A 65 11.17 15.07 -14.56
N MET A 66 10.55 15.77 -13.59
CA MET A 66 11.21 16.16 -12.35
C MET A 66 11.61 14.94 -11.50
N GLN A 67 10.82 13.87 -11.49
CA GLN A 67 11.15 12.63 -10.78
C GLN A 67 12.39 11.96 -11.38
N GLY A 68 12.53 11.93 -12.72
CA GLY A 68 13.72 11.38 -13.38
C GLY A 68 15.01 12.08 -12.94
N LEU A 69 14.96 13.40 -12.69
CA LEU A 69 16.08 14.14 -12.12
C LEU A 69 16.38 13.70 -10.67
N VAL A 70 15.35 13.48 -9.84
CA VAL A 70 15.54 12.99 -8.46
C VAL A 70 16.13 11.59 -8.42
N ASP A 71 15.68 10.67 -9.28
CA ASP A 71 16.16 9.30 -9.34
C ASP A 71 17.68 9.25 -9.64
N GLY A 72 18.15 10.12 -10.54
CA GLY A 72 19.58 10.28 -10.85
C GLY A 72 20.41 10.76 -9.66
N LEU A 73 19.85 11.67 -8.84
CA LEU A 73 20.49 12.09 -7.59
C LEU A 73 20.48 10.97 -6.55
N PHE A 74 19.37 10.26 -6.39
CA PHE A 74 19.23 9.23 -5.37
C PHE A 74 20.29 8.13 -5.49
N PHE A 75 20.64 7.69 -6.71
CA PHE A 75 21.70 6.69 -6.96
C PHE A 75 23.07 7.14 -6.44
N GLN A 76 23.39 8.44 -6.51
CA GLN A 76 24.69 8.98 -6.10
C GLN A 76 24.85 9.07 -4.57
N PHE A 77 23.74 9.06 -3.82
CA PHE A 77 23.74 9.40 -2.40
C PHE A 77 23.04 8.37 -1.51
N ALA A 78 22.65 7.21 -2.04
CA ALA A 78 21.91 6.17 -1.32
C ALA A 78 22.62 5.71 -0.03
N ASP A 79 23.95 5.64 -0.03
CA ASP A 79 24.75 5.25 1.15
C ASP A 79 24.80 6.37 2.21
N LEU A 80 24.75 7.64 1.79
CA LEU A 80 24.80 8.80 2.69
C LEU A 80 23.47 9.08 3.40
N LEU A 81 22.35 8.57 2.87
CA LEU A 81 21.02 8.72 3.46
C LEU A 81 20.86 7.97 4.78
N GLN A 82 21.61 6.89 5.01
CA GLN A 82 21.51 6.09 6.24
C GLN A 82 22.16 6.78 7.45
N ASP A 83 23.12 7.68 7.21
CA ASP A 83 23.94 8.31 8.26
C ASP A 83 23.68 9.82 8.42
N SER A 84 22.63 10.36 7.80
CA SER A 84 22.36 11.81 7.77
C SER A 84 21.35 12.25 8.85
N ASP A 85 21.66 13.32 9.58
CA ASP A 85 20.76 13.98 10.56
C ASP A 85 19.73 14.96 9.92
N TRP A 86 19.58 14.94 8.58
CA TRP A 86 18.68 15.87 7.89
C TRP A 86 17.22 15.40 7.90
N PRO A 87 16.24 16.31 8.05
CA PRO A 87 14.81 15.97 8.05
C PRO A 87 14.29 15.80 6.60
N LEU A 88 14.87 14.87 5.84
CA LEU A 88 14.34 14.47 4.53
C LEU A 88 13.29 13.39 4.73
N ASP A 89 12.03 13.72 4.47
CA ASP A 89 10.95 12.73 4.44
C ASP A 89 10.99 11.93 3.13
N THR A 90 11.85 10.91 3.10
CA THR A 90 11.98 10.00 1.94
C THR A 90 10.78 9.07 1.77
N SER A 91 9.83 9.04 2.71
CA SER A 91 8.64 8.20 2.60
C SER A 91 7.83 8.51 1.33
N GLN A 92 7.65 9.79 1.06
CA GLN A 92 6.87 10.28 -0.06
C GLN A 92 7.55 9.98 -1.38
N PHE A 93 8.88 9.92 -1.41
CA PHE A 93 9.61 9.57 -2.63
C PHE A 93 9.20 8.21 -3.18
N TYR A 94 9.10 7.19 -2.31
CA TYR A 94 8.67 5.85 -2.73
C TYR A 94 7.25 5.86 -3.30
N SER A 95 6.32 6.58 -2.65
CA SER A 95 4.95 6.69 -3.12
C SER A 95 4.85 7.45 -4.45
N LEU A 96 5.48 8.63 -4.55
CA LEU A 96 5.50 9.45 -5.75
C LEU A 96 6.09 8.70 -6.94
N ARG A 97 7.21 7.98 -6.73
CA ARG A 97 7.87 7.17 -7.75
C ARG A 97 6.95 6.12 -8.36
N GLN A 98 6.15 5.46 -7.53
CA GLN A 98 5.16 4.48 -8.01
C GLN A 98 4.00 5.16 -8.72
N LEU A 99 3.46 6.25 -8.14
CA LEU A 99 2.30 6.96 -8.66
C LEU A 99 2.54 7.65 -10.00
N LEU A 100 3.76 8.10 -10.24
CA LEU A 100 4.19 8.71 -11.50
C LEU A 100 4.57 7.68 -12.58
N GLY A 101 4.66 6.40 -12.20
CA GLY A 101 5.50 5.37 -12.80
C GLY A 101 5.68 5.33 -14.32
N HIS A 102 6.86 4.82 -14.69
CA HIS A 102 7.33 4.58 -16.06
C HIS A 102 7.21 3.11 -16.48
N GLU A 103 6.64 2.27 -15.63
CA GLU A 103 6.61 0.83 -15.84
C GLU A 103 5.22 0.39 -16.26
N ARG A 104 5.17 -0.45 -17.30
CA ARG A 104 3.93 -1.15 -17.68
C ARG A 104 3.65 -2.24 -16.65
N ASN A 105 2.38 -2.56 -16.47
CA ASN A 105 1.91 -3.66 -15.64
C ASN A 105 1.07 -4.62 -16.48
N ASP A 106 1.01 -5.89 -16.08
CA ASP A 106 0.01 -6.81 -16.62
C ASP A 106 -1.37 -6.53 -16.00
N CYS A 107 -2.40 -7.23 -16.48
CA CYS A 107 -3.78 -7.09 -16.02
C CYS A 107 -4.06 -7.81 -14.68
N GLY A 108 -3.06 -7.87 -13.79
CA GLY A 108 -3.12 -8.65 -12.56
C GLY A 108 -3.45 -10.11 -12.85
N GLY A 109 -2.87 -10.69 -13.91
CA GLY A 109 -3.19 -12.04 -14.38
C GLY A 109 -4.63 -12.27 -14.87
N SER A 110 -5.47 -11.24 -14.98
CA SER A 110 -6.84 -11.34 -15.50
C SER A 110 -6.92 -10.99 -16.99
N ASN A 111 -8.05 -11.31 -17.62
CA ASN A 111 -8.35 -10.91 -19.01
C ASN A 111 -9.32 -9.72 -19.08
N LEU A 112 -9.44 -8.95 -18.00
CA LEU A 112 -10.38 -7.84 -17.93
C LEU A 112 -9.95 -6.69 -18.86
N ARG A 113 -10.93 -6.12 -19.54
CA ARG A 113 -10.82 -4.84 -20.23
C ARG A 113 -11.52 -3.78 -19.39
N VAL A 114 -10.77 -2.81 -18.91
CA VAL A 114 -11.28 -1.73 -18.04
C VAL A 114 -11.27 -0.42 -18.82
N TYR A 115 -12.42 0.22 -18.94
CA TYR A 115 -12.50 1.60 -19.44
C TYR A 115 -12.36 2.56 -18.27
N VAL A 116 -11.41 3.48 -18.35
CA VAL A 116 -11.20 4.51 -17.31
C VAL A 116 -11.84 5.81 -17.80
N TYR A 117 -12.75 6.37 -17.02
CA TYR A 117 -13.35 7.66 -17.37
C TYR A 117 -12.30 8.78 -17.37
N ASN A 118 -12.32 9.60 -18.41
CA ASN A 118 -11.53 10.82 -18.44
C ASN A 118 -12.20 11.88 -17.57
N SER A 119 -11.75 12.02 -16.33
CA SER A 119 -12.22 13.05 -15.41
C SER A 119 -11.04 13.82 -14.85
N THR A 120 -10.32 14.51 -15.73
CA THR A 120 -9.13 15.30 -15.41
C THR A 120 -9.31 16.19 -14.17
N ASP A 121 -10.49 16.79 -13.99
CA ASP A 121 -10.82 17.60 -12.80
C ASP A 121 -10.84 16.79 -11.50
N LEU A 122 -11.37 15.57 -11.54
CA LEU A 122 -11.42 14.64 -10.40
C LEU A 122 -10.06 13.96 -10.15
N THR A 123 -9.18 13.96 -11.14
CA THR A 123 -7.85 13.34 -11.03
C THR A 123 -6.74 14.32 -10.69
N ARG A 124 -7.01 15.64 -10.63
CA ARG A 124 -6.02 16.64 -10.16
C ARG A 124 -5.52 16.25 -8.78
N ARG A 125 -4.27 16.55 -8.42
CA ARG A 125 -3.77 16.30 -7.04
C ARG A 125 -3.75 14.82 -6.63
N ARG A 126 -3.54 13.90 -7.59
CA ARG A 126 -3.37 12.48 -7.29
C ARG A 126 -2.19 12.25 -6.34
N LEU A 127 -1.08 12.97 -6.56
CA LEU A 127 0.12 12.83 -5.74
C LEU A 127 -0.11 13.28 -4.29
N LEU A 128 -0.93 14.33 -4.07
CA LEU A 128 -1.29 14.80 -2.72
C LEU A 128 -2.12 13.78 -1.92
N THR A 129 -2.86 12.91 -2.61
CA THR A 129 -3.64 11.83 -2.00
C THR A 129 -2.90 10.49 -2.06
N GLY A 130 -1.63 10.50 -2.46
CA GLY A 130 -0.82 9.32 -2.72
C GLY A 130 -0.16 8.67 -1.50
N SER A 131 -0.23 9.30 -0.32
CA SER A 131 0.39 8.80 0.91
C SER A 131 -0.60 8.70 2.06
N GLY A 132 -0.21 7.97 3.11
CA GLY A 132 -1.06 7.75 4.27
C GLY A 132 -2.33 6.96 3.97
N MET A 133 -3.24 6.91 4.95
CA MET A 133 -4.35 5.94 4.97
C MET A 133 -5.30 5.98 3.75
N MET A 134 -5.36 7.10 3.03
CA MET A 134 -6.31 7.34 1.94
C MET A 134 -5.78 6.95 0.56
N ALA A 135 -4.53 6.48 0.46
CA ALA A 135 -3.83 6.39 -0.81
C ALA A 135 -4.22 5.21 -1.70
N ALA A 136 -5.04 4.27 -1.21
CA ALA A 136 -5.45 3.10 -1.98
C ALA A 136 -6.09 3.48 -3.33
N ALA A 137 -6.90 4.54 -3.39
CA ALA A 137 -7.51 5.02 -4.63
C ALA A 137 -6.48 5.49 -5.66
N SER A 138 -5.52 6.31 -5.24
CA SER A 138 -4.47 6.86 -6.12
C SER A 138 -3.58 5.74 -6.66
N HIS A 139 -3.22 4.79 -5.81
CA HIS A 139 -2.41 3.62 -6.19
C HIS A 139 -3.15 2.67 -7.15
N ILE A 140 -4.40 2.32 -6.88
CA ILE A 140 -5.21 1.48 -7.79
C ILE A 140 -5.41 2.17 -9.14
N HIS A 141 -5.65 3.48 -9.14
CA HIS A 141 -5.81 4.22 -10.38
C HIS A 141 -4.51 4.26 -11.20
N THR A 142 -3.36 4.58 -10.58
CA THR A 142 -2.09 4.54 -11.30
C THR A 142 -1.78 3.14 -11.83
N TYR A 143 -2.01 2.10 -11.03
CA TYR A 143 -1.83 0.72 -11.49
C TYR A 143 -2.66 0.40 -12.74
N LEU A 144 -3.93 0.83 -12.76
CA LEU A 144 -4.82 0.69 -13.92
C LEU A 144 -4.24 1.38 -15.15
N GLU A 145 -3.91 2.67 -15.07
CA GLU A 145 -3.40 3.45 -16.21
C GLU A 145 -2.12 2.84 -16.83
N GLN A 146 -1.30 2.19 -16.01
CA GLN A 146 -0.08 1.51 -16.44
C GLN A 146 -0.32 0.06 -16.89
N SER A 147 -1.50 -0.49 -16.65
CA SER A 147 -1.82 -1.89 -16.91
C SER A 147 -2.28 -2.12 -18.36
N SER A 148 -1.97 -3.31 -18.89
CA SER A 148 -2.52 -3.80 -20.15
C SER A 148 -4.04 -4.01 -20.13
N CYS A 149 -4.69 -3.91 -18.97
CA CYS A 149 -6.14 -4.04 -18.83
C CYS A 149 -6.93 -2.87 -19.44
N VAL A 150 -6.32 -1.68 -19.54
CA VAL A 150 -7.05 -0.49 -19.95
C VAL A 150 -7.40 -0.53 -21.43
N THR A 151 -8.63 -0.13 -21.74
CA THR A 151 -9.13 0.03 -23.11
C THR A 151 -9.65 1.44 -23.32
N GLN A 152 -9.41 1.99 -24.51
CA GLN A 152 -9.95 3.28 -24.95
C GLN A 152 -11.32 3.13 -25.62
N ASP A 153 -11.71 1.90 -25.95
CA ASP A 153 -13.01 1.59 -26.54
C ASP A 153 -14.00 1.11 -25.44
N PRO A 154 -15.00 1.93 -25.07
CA PRO A 154 -16.00 1.58 -24.06
C PRO A 154 -16.80 0.30 -24.40
N GLU A 155 -17.01 0.01 -25.68
CA GLU A 155 -17.80 -1.15 -26.11
C GLU A 155 -17.05 -2.45 -25.84
N SER A 156 -15.72 -2.43 -25.95
CA SER A 156 -14.85 -3.55 -25.59
C SER A 156 -14.68 -3.76 -24.08
N ALA A 157 -15.18 -2.85 -23.24
CA ALA A 157 -14.92 -2.86 -21.81
C ALA A 157 -15.81 -3.86 -21.05
N ASN A 158 -15.18 -4.69 -20.21
CA ASN A 158 -15.87 -5.53 -19.23
C ASN A 158 -16.35 -4.71 -18.03
N LEU A 159 -15.52 -3.76 -17.59
CA LEU A 159 -15.74 -2.93 -16.41
C LEU A 159 -15.37 -1.47 -16.69
N PHE A 160 -15.94 -0.57 -15.90
CA PHE A 160 -15.71 0.87 -15.99
C PHE A 160 -15.19 1.38 -14.65
N PHE A 161 -14.07 2.10 -14.69
CA PHE A 161 -13.46 2.71 -13.51
C PHE A 161 -13.73 4.21 -13.46
N LEU A 162 -14.25 4.67 -12.32
CA LEU A 162 -14.46 6.09 -12.02
C LEU A 162 -13.40 6.56 -11.03
N PRO A 163 -12.43 7.38 -11.46
CA PRO A 163 -11.39 7.84 -10.56
C PRO A 163 -11.92 8.98 -9.67
N ALA A 164 -11.85 8.76 -8.36
CA ALA A 164 -12.12 9.77 -7.35
C ALA A 164 -11.21 9.51 -6.14
N TYR A 165 -10.74 10.57 -5.51
CA TYR A 165 -9.88 10.50 -4.33
C TYR A 165 -10.55 11.19 -3.15
N HIS A 166 -9.98 11.03 -1.96
CA HIS A 166 -10.56 11.51 -0.71
C HIS A 166 -10.72 13.05 -0.62
N GLY A 167 -11.60 13.52 0.28
CA GLY A 167 -11.78 14.93 0.61
C GLY A 167 -12.67 15.67 -0.38
N GLN A 168 -12.34 16.91 -0.72
CA GLN A 168 -13.14 17.75 -1.63
C GLN A 168 -13.35 17.11 -3.01
N GLN A 169 -12.42 16.26 -3.46
CA GLN A 169 -12.55 15.54 -4.73
C GLN A 169 -13.63 14.48 -4.66
N TYR A 170 -13.81 13.88 -3.49
CA TYR A 170 -14.86 12.90 -3.25
C TYR A 170 -16.23 13.58 -3.23
N ASP A 171 -16.32 14.75 -2.57
CA ASP A 171 -17.55 15.55 -2.56
C ASP A 171 -17.93 16.01 -3.97
N ALA A 172 -16.97 16.53 -4.74
CA ALA A 172 -17.16 16.92 -6.13
C ALA A 172 -17.55 15.72 -7.02
N PHE A 173 -16.93 14.56 -6.81
CA PHE A 173 -17.30 13.33 -7.51
C PHE A 173 -18.75 12.93 -7.23
N LEU A 174 -19.15 12.93 -5.95
CA LEU A 174 -20.53 12.60 -5.56
C LEU A 174 -21.54 13.61 -6.10
N GLU A 175 -21.20 14.89 -6.13
CA GLU A 175 -22.03 15.95 -6.73
C GLU A 175 -22.15 15.77 -8.25
N MET A 176 -21.07 15.43 -8.94
CA MET A 176 -21.12 15.16 -10.38
C MET A 176 -21.95 13.93 -10.70
N VAL A 177 -21.76 12.85 -9.95
CA VAL A 177 -22.46 11.59 -10.16
C VAL A 177 -23.95 11.67 -9.77
N SER A 178 -24.33 12.50 -8.79
CA SER A 178 -25.74 12.74 -8.48
C SER A 178 -26.49 13.39 -9.65
N HIS A 179 -25.78 14.05 -10.56
CA HIS A 179 -26.32 14.64 -11.78
C HIS A 179 -25.99 13.82 -13.04
N ALA A 180 -25.60 12.54 -12.90
CA ALA A 180 -25.17 11.68 -14.02
C ALA A 180 -26.19 11.55 -15.15
N GLU A 181 -27.50 11.69 -14.87
CA GLU A 181 -28.55 11.71 -15.91
C GLU A 181 -28.38 12.87 -16.90
N SER A 182 -27.78 13.97 -16.45
CA SER A 182 -27.53 15.20 -17.21
C SER A 182 -26.05 15.46 -17.49
N ASP A 183 -25.15 14.60 -17.00
CA ASP A 183 -23.71 14.78 -17.14
C ASP A 183 -23.13 13.90 -18.25
N GLU A 184 -22.85 14.52 -19.40
CA GLU A 184 -22.28 13.86 -20.58
C GLU A 184 -20.89 13.23 -20.33
N ARG A 185 -20.25 13.50 -19.18
CA ARG A 185 -18.96 12.89 -18.82
C ARG A 185 -19.08 11.43 -18.42
N PHE A 186 -20.27 10.96 -18.02
CA PHE A 186 -20.49 9.58 -17.53
C PHE A 186 -21.57 8.81 -18.32
N PRO A 187 -21.48 8.74 -19.66
CA PRO A 187 -22.57 8.24 -20.51
C PRO A 187 -22.98 6.80 -20.22
N TYR A 188 -22.05 5.94 -19.77
CA TYR A 188 -22.33 4.52 -19.52
C TYR A 188 -22.73 4.23 -18.07
N LEU A 189 -22.59 5.19 -17.16
CA LEU A 189 -22.82 4.97 -15.72
C LEU A 189 -24.24 4.46 -15.44
N LEU A 190 -25.24 5.08 -16.07
CA LEU A 190 -26.64 4.68 -15.90
C LEU A 190 -27.04 3.51 -16.79
N GLN A 191 -26.32 3.28 -17.89
CA GLN A 191 -26.59 2.19 -18.84
C GLN A 191 -26.10 0.84 -18.32
N ARG A 192 -24.91 0.83 -17.69
CA ARG A 192 -24.23 -0.37 -17.21
C ARG A 192 -23.77 -0.22 -15.75
N PRO A 193 -24.63 0.19 -14.80
CA PRO A 193 -24.18 0.58 -13.46
C PRO A 193 -23.51 -0.57 -12.69
N ALA A 194 -23.92 -1.81 -12.92
CA ALA A 194 -23.30 -3.00 -12.32
C ALA A 194 -21.86 -3.29 -12.81
N ASP A 195 -21.44 -2.66 -13.91
CA ASP A 195 -20.09 -2.83 -14.48
C ASP A 195 -19.13 -1.74 -14.00
N HIS A 196 -19.64 -0.77 -13.24
CA HIS A 196 -18.85 0.34 -12.72
C HIS A 196 -18.25 0.00 -11.37
N PHE A 197 -17.03 0.46 -11.13
CA PHE A 197 -16.41 0.40 -9.81
C PHE A 197 -15.63 1.68 -9.50
N PHE A 198 -15.51 1.97 -8.21
CA PHE A 198 -14.70 3.08 -7.69
C PHE A 198 -14.15 2.73 -6.32
N VAL A 199 -13.11 3.46 -5.90
CA VAL A 199 -12.41 3.20 -4.64
C VAL A 199 -12.89 4.14 -3.55
N VAL A 200 -13.33 3.55 -2.44
CA VAL A 200 -13.68 4.20 -1.20
C VAL A 200 -12.53 4.01 -0.21
N SER A 201 -11.59 4.96 -0.19
CA SER A 201 -10.39 4.87 0.65
C SER A 201 -10.57 5.42 2.07
N ALA A 202 -11.80 5.79 2.45
CA ALA A 202 -12.11 6.40 3.74
C ALA A 202 -13.56 6.16 4.16
N ASN A 203 -13.86 6.44 5.43
CA ASN A 203 -15.22 6.56 5.96
C ASN A 203 -16.13 7.41 5.07
N LEU A 204 -16.95 6.73 4.25
CA LEU A 204 -18.16 7.32 3.70
C LEU A 204 -19.11 7.60 4.85
N PRO A 205 -19.56 8.86 5.05
CA PRO A 205 -20.60 9.12 6.01
C PRO A 205 -21.84 8.27 5.72
N SER A 206 -22.45 7.70 6.76
CA SER A 206 -23.64 6.83 6.62
C SER A 206 -24.86 7.53 6.00
N TRP A 207 -24.81 8.87 5.89
CA TRP A 207 -25.84 9.71 5.28
C TRP A 207 -25.53 10.14 3.84
N VAL A 208 -24.42 9.70 3.25
CA VAL A 208 -24.16 9.98 1.83
C VAL A 208 -25.17 9.21 0.99
N ASP A 209 -25.96 9.94 0.21
CA ASP A 209 -26.85 9.34 -0.77
C ASP A 209 -26.05 8.84 -1.97
N LEU A 210 -25.79 7.54 -1.99
CA LEU A 210 -25.16 6.85 -3.12
C LEU A 210 -26.20 6.27 -4.08
N ALA A 211 -27.45 6.77 -4.10
CA ALA A 211 -28.48 6.27 -5.01
C ALA A 211 -28.01 6.10 -6.48
N PRO A 212 -27.24 7.01 -7.10
CA PRO A 212 -26.75 6.83 -8.47
C PRO A 212 -25.72 5.69 -8.59
N LEU A 213 -25.02 5.38 -7.50
CA LEU A 213 -23.93 4.40 -7.43
C LEU A 213 -24.33 3.10 -6.73
N ARG A 214 -25.63 2.95 -6.38
CA ARG A 214 -26.13 1.82 -5.57
C ARG A 214 -25.86 0.45 -6.19
N HIS A 215 -25.80 0.39 -7.52
CA HIS A 215 -25.54 -0.84 -8.27
C HIS A 215 -24.07 -1.01 -8.67
N SER A 216 -23.24 0.02 -8.52
CA SER A 216 -21.82 -0.03 -8.79
C SER A 216 -21.08 -0.76 -7.67
N MET A 217 -19.95 -1.38 -8.02
CA MET A 217 -19.08 -2.06 -7.06
C MET A 217 -18.21 -1.06 -6.31
N LEU A 218 -18.16 -1.18 -4.99
CA LEU A 218 -17.26 -0.40 -4.14
C LEU A 218 -16.00 -1.23 -3.85
N LEU A 219 -14.83 -0.68 -4.15
CA LEU A 219 -13.58 -1.15 -3.57
C LEU A 219 -13.35 -0.36 -2.28
N THR A 220 -13.64 -0.92 -1.12
CA THR A 220 -13.69 -0.18 0.14
C THR A 220 -12.65 -0.66 1.15
N VAL A 221 -12.00 0.27 1.85
CA VAL A 221 -11.16 -0.02 3.02
C VAL A 221 -11.96 -0.06 4.32
N GLU A 222 -13.26 0.25 4.24
CA GLU A 222 -14.22 0.24 5.33
C GLU A 222 -15.19 -0.92 5.18
N SER A 223 -15.23 -1.81 6.17
CA SER A 223 -16.23 -2.86 6.28
C SER A 223 -17.44 -2.40 7.09
N TRP A 224 -18.38 -3.34 7.27
CA TRP A 224 -19.43 -3.24 8.28
C TRP A 224 -18.87 -2.99 9.69
N GLN A 225 -19.46 -2.07 10.45
CA GLN A 225 -18.97 -1.70 11.79
C GLN A 225 -20.02 -1.62 12.90
N THR A 226 -21.30 -1.52 12.58
CA THR A 226 -22.29 -1.10 13.57
C THR A 226 -23.23 -2.23 13.93
N ASN A 227 -23.71 -2.19 15.18
CA ASN A 227 -24.86 -2.99 15.62
C ASN A 227 -26.17 -2.44 15.01
N GLU A 228 -26.10 -1.47 14.09
CA GLU A 228 -27.25 -0.77 13.49
C GLU A 228 -27.63 -1.32 12.11
N GLY A 229 -27.01 -2.41 11.66
CA GLY A 229 -27.28 -3.01 10.36
C GLY A 229 -26.29 -2.59 9.28
N VAL A 230 -26.56 -3.04 8.04
CA VAL A 230 -25.68 -2.80 6.89
C VAL A 230 -25.65 -1.31 6.66
N PRO A 231 -24.49 -0.65 6.52
CA PRO A 231 -24.49 0.66 5.91
C PRO A 231 -25.28 0.56 4.59
N ARG A 232 -26.27 1.44 4.37
CA ARG A 232 -27.16 1.35 3.19
C ARG A 232 -26.39 1.32 1.86
N TRP A 233 -25.15 1.78 1.87
CA TRP A 233 -24.27 1.85 0.73
C TRP A 233 -23.42 0.59 0.49
N TYR A 234 -23.21 -0.28 1.48
CA TYR A 234 -22.35 -1.46 1.36
C TYR A 234 -23.17 -2.74 1.12
N SER A 235 -22.67 -3.63 0.27
CA SER A 235 -23.20 -4.98 0.09
C SER A 235 -22.06 -5.98 -0.14
N PRO A 236 -21.89 -7.00 0.72
CA PRO A 236 -20.84 -8.01 0.56
C PRO A 236 -21.03 -8.89 -0.70
N TRP A 237 -22.16 -8.77 -1.38
CA TRP A 237 -22.46 -9.50 -2.62
C TRP A 237 -21.94 -8.80 -3.87
N LYS A 238 -21.72 -7.49 -3.82
CA LYS A 238 -21.23 -6.69 -4.97
C LYS A 238 -19.89 -6.03 -4.66
N ASP A 239 -19.70 -5.57 -3.42
CA ASP A 239 -18.55 -4.79 -3.00
C ASP A 239 -17.37 -5.67 -2.61
N VAL A 240 -16.18 -5.10 -2.70
CA VAL A 240 -14.91 -5.76 -2.41
C VAL A 240 -14.22 -5.00 -1.29
N MET A 241 -13.93 -5.71 -0.21
CA MET A 241 -13.11 -5.18 0.86
C MET A 241 -11.64 -5.26 0.44
N ILE A 242 -10.98 -4.11 0.36
CA ILE A 242 -9.56 -3.96 0.04
C ILE A 242 -8.78 -3.53 1.29
N PRO A 243 -7.47 -3.82 1.38
CA PRO A 243 -6.66 -3.42 2.51
C PRO A 243 -6.45 -1.90 2.53
N GLY A 244 -6.21 -1.38 3.73
CA GLY A 244 -5.74 -0.01 3.90
C GLY A 244 -4.32 0.15 3.38
N TYR A 245 -4.00 1.33 2.85
CA TYR A 245 -2.65 1.63 2.41
C TYR A 245 -1.71 1.88 3.60
N ILE A 246 -0.48 1.35 3.51
CA ILE A 246 0.62 1.58 4.44
C ILE A 246 1.83 2.01 3.61
N ASP A 247 2.46 3.11 4.00
CA ASP A 247 3.65 3.61 3.31
C ASP A 247 4.84 2.65 3.41
N ARG A 248 5.66 2.61 2.35
CA ARG A 248 6.79 1.67 2.20
C ARG A 248 7.79 1.74 3.35
N TRP A 249 8.25 2.94 3.69
CA TRP A 249 9.19 3.13 4.81
C TRP A 249 8.65 2.56 6.13
N ARG A 250 7.32 2.62 6.33
CA ARG A 250 6.67 2.12 7.54
C ARG A 250 6.67 0.60 7.51
N ILE A 251 6.36 -0.02 6.37
CA ILE A 251 6.51 -1.46 6.16
C ILE A 251 7.95 -1.91 6.48
N ASP A 252 8.95 -1.22 5.95
CA ASP A 252 10.35 -1.57 6.14
C ASP A 252 10.78 -1.42 7.62
N ALA A 253 10.36 -0.34 8.28
CA ALA A 253 10.59 -0.15 9.71
C ALA A 253 9.91 -1.22 10.58
N MET A 254 8.71 -1.68 10.22
CA MET A 254 8.03 -2.77 10.92
C MET A 254 8.73 -4.12 10.72
N ARG A 255 9.19 -4.40 9.50
CA ARG A 255 9.96 -5.61 9.17
C ARG A 255 11.30 -5.65 9.92
N ALA A 256 11.97 -4.50 10.08
CA ALA A 256 13.26 -4.42 10.77
C ALA A 256 13.20 -4.86 12.24
N VAL A 257 12.05 -4.67 12.91
CA VAL A 257 11.84 -5.03 14.32
C VAL A 257 11.11 -6.36 14.51
N ASN A 258 10.69 -7.02 13.43
CA ASN A 258 9.97 -8.28 13.46
C ASN A 258 10.87 -9.42 13.98
N LYS A 259 10.67 -9.84 15.24
CA LYS A 259 11.48 -10.90 15.86
C LYS A 259 10.95 -12.30 15.54
N PRO A 260 11.83 -13.33 15.48
CA PRO A 260 11.41 -14.73 15.46
C PRO A 260 10.53 -15.07 16.67
N SER A 261 9.61 -16.02 16.54
CA SER A 261 8.66 -16.36 17.61
C SER A 261 9.33 -16.73 18.94
N ARG A 262 10.53 -17.31 18.93
CA ARG A 262 11.25 -17.68 20.17
C ARG A 262 11.83 -16.48 20.93
N GLU A 263 11.96 -15.33 20.28
CA GLU A 263 12.52 -14.09 20.84
C GLU A 263 11.44 -13.07 21.24
N ARG A 264 10.16 -13.39 20.99
CA ARG A 264 9.03 -12.55 21.35
C ARG A 264 8.73 -12.71 22.84
N GLY A 265 8.76 -11.59 23.56
CA GLY A 265 8.63 -11.54 25.02
C GLY A 265 7.23 -11.18 25.52
N PHE A 266 6.37 -10.63 24.66
CA PHE A 266 5.01 -10.28 25.02
C PHE A 266 4.01 -11.28 24.41
N LEU A 267 3.01 -11.66 25.19
CA LEU A 267 1.87 -12.43 24.73
C LEU A 267 1.00 -11.57 23.82
N LEU A 268 0.51 -10.43 24.31
CA LEU A 268 -0.39 -9.55 23.57
C LEU A 268 -0.05 -8.06 23.69
N VAL A 269 -0.50 -7.27 22.71
CA VAL A 269 -0.26 -5.82 22.65
C VAL A 269 -1.50 -5.05 22.18
N PHE A 270 -1.71 -3.88 22.81
CA PHE A 270 -2.64 -2.85 22.35
C PHE A 270 -2.21 -1.47 22.85
N HIS A 271 -1.84 -0.57 21.94
CA HIS A 271 -1.61 0.83 22.28
C HIS A 271 -2.51 1.73 21.44
N GLY A 272 -3.39 2.51 22.06
CA GLY A 272 -4.28 3.40 21.31
C GLY A 272 -5.30 4.15 22.14
N ASN A 273 -6.06 5.02 21.48
CA ASN A 273 -7.16 5.78 22.10
C ASN A 273 -8.33 4.86 22.51
N HIS A 274 -9.13 5.29 23.48
CA HIS A 274 -10.29 4.56 24.01
C HIS A 274 -11.44 5.52 24.40
N PRO A 275 -12.66 5.02 24.67
CA PRO A 275 -13.81 5.86 25.00
C PRO A 275 -13.60 6.82 26.18
N GLY A 276 -12.71 6.50 27.12
CA GLY A 276 -12.43 7.34 28.28
C GLY A 276 -11.50 8.54 28.00
N ASN A 277 -10.81 8.58 26.86
CA ASN A 277 -9.90 9.67 26.50
C ASN A 277 -10.22 10.35 25.15
N HIS A 278 -11.16 9.82 24.36
CA HIS A 278 -11.51 10.38 23.06
C HIS A 278 -12.98 10.12 22.66
N GLN A 279 -13.77 11.21 22.56
CA GLN A 279 -15.24 11.16 22.36
C GLN A 279 -15.70 10.37 21.13
N LEU A 280 -14.88 10.33 20.07
CA LEU A 280 -15.19 9.55 18.86
C LEU A 280 -15.49 8.07 19.20
N TYR A 281 -14.74 7.46 20.10
CA TYR A 281 -14.94 6.04 20.44
C TYR A 281 -16.18 5.79 21.32
N VAL A 282 -16.68 6.82 22.01
CA VAL A 282 -17.98 6.78 22.70
C VAL A 282 -19.10 6.71 21.66
N LYS A 283 -19.06 7.58 20.64
CA LYS A 283 -20.05 7.62 19.56
C LYS A 283 -20.16 6.29 18.82
N HIS A 284 -19.03 5.62 18.60
CA HIS A 284 -18.96 4.34 17.87
C HIS A 284 -19.12 3.09 18.75
N LYS A 285 -19.50 3.25 20.04
CA LYS A 285 -19.71 2.14 20.99
C LYS A 285 -18.52 1.17 21.06
N ALA A 286 -17.30 1.69 20.98
CA ALA A 286 -16.06 0.89 21.00
C ALA A 286 -15.65 0.47 22.43
N GLU A 287 -16.61 -0.08 23.19
CA GLU A 287 -16.47 -0.43 24.61
C GLU A 287 -15.41 -1.52 24.85
N VAL A 288 -15.17 -2.38 23.84
CA VAL A 288 -14.14 -3.41 23.88
C VAL A 288 -12.74 -2.83 24.19
N ARG A 289 -12.45 -1.59 23.79
CA ARG A 289 -11.18 -0.90 24.10
C ARG A 289 -11.04 -0.64 25.60
N THR A 290 -12.14 -0.29 26.28
CA THR A 290 -12.17 -0.15 27.74
C THR A 290 -12.00 -1.52 28.42
N ARG A 291 -12.62 -2.58 27.90
CA ARG A 291 -12.44 -3.95 28.42
C ARG A 291 -10.99 -4.42 28.33
N ILE A 292 -10.32 -4.15 27.20
CA ILE A 292 -8.90 -4.44 26.99
C ILE A 292 -8.05 -3.76 28.06
N LEU A 293 -8.24 -2.45 28.26
CA LEU A 293 -7.48 -1.70 29.26
C LEU A 293 -7.71 -2.25 30.66
N ASN A 294 -8.97 -2.49 31.04
CA ASN A 294 -9.31 -3.00 32.38
C ASN A 294 -8.79 -4.42 32.63
N SER A 295 -8.75 -5.27 31.61
CA SER A 295 -8.40 -6.69 31.76
C SER A 295 -6.90 -6.95 31.68
N PHE A 296 -6.18 -6.19 30.85
CA PHE A 296 -4.81 -6.56 30.45
C PHE A 296 -3.75 -5.53 30.86
N SER A 297 -4.12 -4.31 31.24
CA SER A 297 -3.13 -3.31 31.66
C SER A 297 -2.42 -3.75 32.95
N GLY A 298 -1.09 -3.67 32.97
CA GLY A 298 -0.27 -4.03 34.13
C GLY A 298 0.05 -5.52 34.27
N LEU A 299 -0.44 -6.39 33.38
CA LEU A 299 0.00 -7.78 33.33
C LEU A 299 1.43 -7.89 32.76
N PRO A 300 2.29 -8.78 33.30
CA PRO A 300 3.71 -8.82 32.95
C PRO A 300 3.99 -9.23 31.49
N ASP A 301 3.12 -10.03 30.90
CA ASP A 301 3.21 -10.53 29.52
C ASP A 301 2.34 -9.74 28.53
N CYS A 302 1.71 -8.64 28.96
CA CYS A 302 0.81 -7.83 28.12
C CYS A 302 1.30 -6.38 28.02
N SER A 303 1.45 -5.87 26.80
CA SER A 303 1.78 -4.45 26.56
C SER A 303 0.53 -3.68 26.15
N VAL A 304 -0.20 -3.15 27.11
CA VAL A 304 -1.50 -2.52 26.89
C VAL A 304 -1.56 -1.12 27.50
N GLY A 305 -1.98 -0.11 26.73
CA GLY A 305 -2.11 1.27 27.23
C GLY A 305 -2.36 2.34 26.16
N GLY A 306 -1.99 3.58 26.49
CA GLY A 306 -1.98 4.70 25.53
C GLY A 306 -0.76 4.70 24.62
N PRO A 307 -0.53 5.74 23.81
CA PRO A 307 0.65 5.86 22.95
C PRO A 307 1.98 5.74 23.73
N VAL A 308 2.96 5.05 23.15
CA VAL A 308 4.30 4.84 23.73
C VAL A 308 5.39 5.09 22.68
N GLY A 309 6.56 5.56 23.10
CA GLY A 309 7.66 5.91 22.20
C GLY A 309 8.36 4.70 21.55
N ASP A 310 8.30 3.54 22.19
CA ASP A 310 8.90 2.26 21.76
C ASP A 310 7.86 1.31 21.12
N PHE A 311 6.80 1.85 20.52
CA PHE A 311 5.68 1.08 19.97
C PHE A 311 6.13 -0.01 18.98
N PHE A 312 7.04 0.32 18.04
CA PHE A 312 7.51 -0.61 17.00
C PHE A 312 8.24 -1.81 17.62
N GLU A 313 9.14 -1.57 18.55
CA GLU A 313 9.86 -2.61 19.28
C GLU A 313 8.92 -3.51 20.08
N ARG A 314 7.89 -2.94 20.72
CA ARG A 314 6.87 -3.74 21.45
C ARG A 314 6.09 -4.64 20.50
N MET A 315 5.61 -4.10 19.39
CA MET A 315 4.86 -4.87 18.38
C MET A 315 5.71 -6.00 17.78
N GLY A 316 6.96 -5.71 17.40
CA GLY A 316 7.91 -6.68 16.86
C GLY A 316 8.29 -7.80 17.84
N ARG A 317 8.13 -7.58 19.15
CA ARG A 317 8.38 -8.55 20.23
C ARG A 317 7.11 -9.22 20.77
N THR A 318 5.94 -9.01 20.14
CA THR A 318 4.65 -9.52 20.62
C THR A 318 4.09 -10.65 19.76
N HIS A 319 3.50 -11.67 20.35
CA HIS A 319 2.83 -12.74 19.60
C HIS A 319 1.49 -12.32 19.00
N PHE A 320 0.62 -11.70 19.80
CA PHE A 320 -0.77 -11.39 19.41
C PHE A 320 -1.05 -9.88 19.44
N CYS A 321 -1.48 -9.31 18.32
CA CYS A 321 -1.84 -7.90 18.21
C CYS A 321 -3.35 -7.74 18.32
N LEU A 322 -3.82 -7.05 19.35
CA LEU A 322 -5.25 -6.83 19.50
C LEU A 322 -5.71 -5.78 18.49
N VAL A 323 -6.75 -6.14 17.74
CA VAL A 323 -7.39 -5.31 16.72
C VAL A 323 -8.83 -5.01 17.18
N PRO A 324 -9.02 -4.10 18.16
CA PRO A 324 -10.34 -3.73 18.62
C PRO A 324 -11.09 -2.83 17.66
N ARG A 325 -12.42 -2.96 17.71
CA ARG A 325 -13.36 -2.05 17.08
C ARG A 325 -12.90 -0.59 17.22
N GLY A 326 -12.78 0.08 16.08
CA GLY A 326 -12.37 1.47 15.96
C GLY A 326 -13.57 2.43 15.89
N SER A 327 -13.29 3.68 15.56
CA SER A 327 -14.28 4.62 15.01
C SER A 327 -14.58 4.39 13.52
N SER A 328 -13.75 3.58 12.88
CA SER A 328 -13.78 3.10 11.50
C SER A 328 -13.45 1.60 11.52
N ALA A 329 -13.80 0.88 10.45
CA ALA A 329 -13.46 -0.53 10.20
C ALA A 329 -12.04 -0.57 9.67
N TRP A 330 -11.61 0.52 9.06
CA TRP A 330 -10.21 0.80 8.94
C TRP A 330 -9.57 0.94 10.32
N THR A 331 -8.80 -0.06 10.70
CA THR A 331 -7.89 -0.02 11.84
C THR A 331 -6.51 -0.36 11.35
N ILE A 332 -5.61 0.63 11.40
CA ILE A 332 -4.23 0.47 10.96
C ILE A 332 -3.53 -0.70 11.65
N HIS A 333 -3.90 -1.01 12.90
CA HIS A 333 -3.37 -2.13 13.66
C HIS A 333 -3.58 -3.48 12.95
N LEU A 334 -4.67 -3.67 12.20
CA LEU A 334 -4.89 -4.91 11.45
C LEU A 334 -3.81 -5.08 10.39
N TYR A 335 -3.58 -4.03 9.60
CA TYR A 335 -2.68 -4.08 8.45
C TYR A 335 -1.20 -4.05 8.87
N GLU A 336 -0.86 -3.30 9.92
CA GLU A 336 0.48 -3.28 10.50
C GLU A 336 0.89 -4.62 11.10
N SER A 337 -0.06 -5.37 11.66
CA SER A 337 0.20 -6.65 12.31
C SER A 337 0.95 -7.63 11.40
N PHE A 338 0.63 -7.62 10.09
CA PHE A 338 1.30 -8.44 9.07
C PHE A 338 2.80 -8.15 8.99
N PHE A 339 3.18 -6.87 8.98
CA PHE A 339 4.56 -6.46 8.79
C PHE A 339 5.39 -6.56 10.08
N PHE A 340 4.74 -6.47 11.25
CA PHE A 340 5.35 -6.80 12.55
C PHE A 340 5.47 -8.30 12.82
N GLY A 341 4.89 -9.18 11.99
CA GLY A 341 4.82 -10.62 12.26
C GLY A 341 3.99 -10.95 13.52
N CYS A 342 3.02 -10.11 13.85
CA CYS A 342 2.22 -10.18 15.06
C CYS A 342 0.81 -10.67 14.72
N ILE A 343 0.38 -11.80 15.26
CA ILE A 343 -0.88 -12.46 14.89
C ILE A 343 -2.08 -11.58 15.27
N PRO A 344 -2.90 -11.10 14.32
CA PRO A 344 -4.03 -10.25 14.64
C PRO A 344 -5.12 -11.02 15.40
N VAL A 345 -5.53 -10.46 16.53
CA VAL A 345 -6.71 -10.86 17.30
C VAL A 345 -7.81 -9.84 17.03
N ILE A 346 -8.72 -10.18 16.13
CA ILE A 346 -9.81 -9.32 15.66
C ILE A 346 -10.91 -9.30 16.72
N LEU A 347 -11.04 -8.14 17.38
CA LEU A 347 -12.02 -7.86 18.42
C LEU A 347 -13.06 -6.87 17.87
N SER A 348 -13.67 -7.28 16.77
CA SER A 348 -14.75 -6.57 16.09
C SER A 348 -15.67 -7.60 15.42
N ASP A 349 -16.85 -7.81 16.01
CA ASP A 349 -17.73 -8.95 15.67
C ASP A 349 -18.15 -8.93 14.19
N PHE A 350 -18.40 -7.74 13.65
CA PHE A 350 -18.90 -7.56 12.29
C PHE A 350 -17.83 -7.11 11.29
N LEU A 351 -16.57 -7.01 11.71
CA LEU A 351 -15.49 -6.66 10.77
C LEU A 351 -15.42 -7.73 9.67
N ALA A 352 -15.53 -7.27 8.42
CA ALA A 352 -15.22 -8.06 7.24
C ALA A 352 -13.76 -7.79 6.87
N VAL A 353 -13.02 -8.86 6.63
CA VAL A 353 -11.59 -8.77 6.33
C VAL A 353 -11.36 -8.69 4.82
N PRO A 354 -10.33 -7.96 4.35
CA PRO A 354 -10.03 -7.89 2.92
C PRO A 354 -9.77 -9.27 2.31
N PHE A 355 -10.20 -9.44 1.06
CA PHE A 355 -9.91 -10.62 0.26
C PHE A 355 -10.29 -11.97 0.91
N GLN A 356 -11.40 -12.03 1.65
CA GLN A 356 -11.88 -13.23 2.38
C GLN A 356 -12.03 -14.50 1.51
N GLY A 357 -12.14 -14.37 0.17
CA GLY A 357 -12.19 -15.50 -0.78
C GLY A 357 -10.84 -15.88 -1.41
N ILE A 358 -9.77 -15.15 -1.11
CA ILE A 358 -8.42 -15.34 -1.68
C ILE A 358 -7.42 -15.65 -0.56
N VAL A 359 -7.56 -14.97 0.58
CA VAL A 359 -6.67 -15.10 1.73
C VAL A 359 -7.35 -15.91 2.84
N ASP A 360 -6.72 -17.00 3.27
CA ASP A 360 -7.20 -17.79 4.41
C ASP A 360 -6.81 -17.15 5.74
N TRP A 361 -7.63 -16.19 6.17
CA TRP A 361 -7.46 -15.51 7.46
C TRP A 361 -7.45 -16.45 8.67
N THR A 362 -8.08 -17.63 8.58
CA THR A 362 -8.13 -18.57 9.71
C THR A 362 -6.77 -19.23 9.99
N ALA A 363 -5.87 -19.21 9.00
CA ALA A 363 -4.52 -19.75 9.15
C ALA A 363 -3.61 -18.88 10.03
N PHE A 364 -3.89 -17.58 10.14
CA PHE A 364 -2.98 -16.61 10.75
C PHE A 364 -3.66 -15.52 11.61
N SER A 365 -4.96 -15.62 11.88
CA SER A 365 -5.68 -14.66 12.73
C SER A 365 -6.61 -15.36 13.71
N ILE A 366 -7.03 -14.65 14.75
CA ILE A 366 -8.04 -15.09 15.72
C ILE A 366 -9.16 -14.06 15.73
N LYS A 367 -10.39 -14.46 15.41
CA LYS A 367 -11.57 -13.60 15.61
C LYS A 367 -12.23 -13.99 16.93
N TRP A 368 -12.45 -13.02 17.82
CA TRP A 368 -12.95 -13.27 19.17
C TRP A 368 -14.12 -12.35 19.52
N PRO A 369 -15.19 -12.85 20.17
CA PRO A 369 -16.35 -12.04 20.52
C PRO A 369 -15.98 -10.86 21.42
N GLU A 370 -16.45 -9.65 21.08
CA GLU A 370 -16.13 -8.42 21.84
C GLU A 370 -16.56 -8.50 23.31
N GLU A 371 -17.67 -9.16 23.58
CA GLU A 371 -18.23 -9.34 24.92
C GLU A 371 -17.42 -10.32 25.79
N GLU A 372 -16.66 -11.23 25.17
CA GLU A 372 -15.84 -12.24 25.84
C GLU A 372 -14.38 -11.81 26.01
N VAL A 373 -14.06 -10.55 25.72
CA VAL A 373 -12.73 -9.97 25.97
C VAL A 373 -12.50 -9.82 27.47
N GLY A 374 -11.47 -10.52 27.96
CA GLY A 374 -11.08 -10.58 29.37
C GLY A 374 -10.33 -11.87 29.65
N GLU A 375 -10.57 -12.47 30.81
CA GLU A 375 -9.88 -13.68 31.27
C GLU A 375 -9.98 -14.85 30.28
N LYS A 376 -11.15 -15.06 29.66
CA LYS A 376 -11.35 -16.15 28.67
C LYS A 376 -10.42 -16.01 27.47
N LEU A 377 -10.32 -14.81 26.90
CA LEU A 377 -9.39 -14.53 25.79
C LEU A 377 -7.95 -14.77 26.23
N LEU A 378 -7.57 -14.28 27.40
CA LEU A 378 -6.22 -14.42 27.93
C LEU A 378 -5.83 -15.90 28.12
N GLN A 379 -6.72 -16.70 28.70
CA GLN A 379 -6.54 -18.14 28.86
C GLN A 379 -6.42 -18.86 27.51
N HIS A 380 -7.27 -18.48 26.54
CA HIS A 380 -7.20 -19.04 25.19
C HIS A 380 -5.84 -18.75 24.55
N LEU A 381 -5.39 -17.49 24.52
CA LEU A 381 -4.10 -17.13 23.91
C LEU A 381 -2.91 -17.83 24.59
N ARG A 382 -2.91 -17.95 25.93
CA ARG A 382 -1.88 -18.68 26.67
C ARG A 382 -1.88 -20.18 26.42
N SER A 383 -3.03 -20.75 26.03
CA SER A 383 -3.15 -22.19 25.74
C SER A 383 -2.54 -22.59 24.39
N ILE A 384 -2.31 -21.62 23.48
CA ILE A 384 -1.79 -21.90 22.14
C ILE A 384 -0.29 -22.24 22.23
N PRO A 385 0.13 -23.44 21.79
CA PRO A 385 1.55 -23.81 21.86
C PRO A 385 2.41 -22.94 20.95
N LEU A 386 3.64 -22.64 21.37
CA LEU A 386 4.60 -21.82 20.61
C LEU A 386 4.83 -22.32 19.17
N LYS A 387 4.79 -23.64 18.95
CA LYS A 387 4.88 -24.23 17.60
C LYS A 387 3.75 -23.74 16.71
N LYS A 388 2.51 -23.73 17.22
CA LYS A 388 1.34 -23.26 16.47
C LYS A 388 1.41 -21.74 16.25
N ILE A 389 1.89 -20.99 17.24
CA ILE A 389 2.13 -19.55 17.10
C ILE A 389 3.15 -19.27 15.99
N ALA A 390 4.25 -20.03 15.93
CA ALA A 390 5.23 -19.91 14.85
C ALA A 390 4.62 -20.21 13.48
N GLU A 391 3.86 -21.30 13.35
CA GLU A 391 3.16 -21.63 12.10
C GLU A 391 2.18 -20.51 11.67
N MET A 392 1.41 -19.95 12.61
CA MET A 392 0.49 -18.85 12.32
C MET A 392 1.23 -17.58 11.89
N LYS A 393 2.37 -17.27 12.52
CA LYS A 393 3.23 -16.15 12.12
C LYS A 393 3.80 -16.35 10.72
N ASP A 394 4.30 -17.55 10.40
CA ASP A 394 4.84 -17.83 9.06
C ASP A 394 3.75 -17.64 7.99
N ARG A 395 2.52 -18.12 8.25
CA ARG A 395 1.36 -17.88 7.38
C ARG A 395 0.97 -16.41 7.27
N LEU A 396 1.08 -15.65 8.35
CA LEU A 396 0.84 -14.19 8.35
C LEU A 396 1.83 -13.48 7.42
N GLU A 397 3.11 -13.83 7.50
CA GLU A 397 4.17 -13.21 6.70
C GLU A 397 4.07 -13.60 5.22
N GLU A 398 3.71 -14.86 4.93
CA GLU A 398 3.37 -15.32 3.58
C GLU A 398 2.20 -14.50 3.00
N ALA A 399 1.19 -14.17 3.81
CA ALA A 399 0.02 -13.43 3.36
C ALA A 399 0.25 -11.91 3.27
N ALA A 400 1.29 -11.36 3.91
CA ALA A 400 1.54 -9.91 4.02
C ALA A 400 1.63 -9.21 2.65
N CYS A 401 2.05 -9.91 1.60
CA CYS A 401 2.12 -9.39 0.25
C CYS A 401 0.76 -8.97 -0.34
N PHE A 402 -0.37 -9.55 0.11
CA PHE A 402 -1.70 -9.10 -0.28
C PHE A 402 -2.10 -7.76 0.33
N PHE A 403 -1.31 -7.23 1.28
CA PHE A 403 -1.57 -5.99 2.02
C PHE A 403 -0.53 -4.90 1.73
N ASP A 404 0.35 -5.14 0.75
CA ASP A 404 1.47 -4.28 0.40
C ASP A 404 1.21 -3.62 -0.98
N PHE A 405 0.71 -2.38 -0.99
CA PHE A 405 0.42 -1.64 -2.25
C PHE A 405 1.68 -1.29 -3.04
N HIS A 406 2.86 -1.44 -2.43
CA HIS A 406 4.11 -1.29 -3.14
C HIS A 406 4.45 -2.53 -3.96
N ARG A 407 3.72 -3.63 -3.78
CA ARG A 407 3.76 -4.80 -4.65
C ARG A 407 2.76 -4.68 -5.80
N GLY A 408 3.22 -4.93 -7.01
CA GLY A 408 2.41 -5.10 -8.21
C GLY A 408 2.94 -4.35 -9.42
N TYR A 409 3.85 -3.41 -9.21
CA TYR A 409 4.45 -2.62 -10.29
C TYR A 409 5.56 -3.40 -11.00
N GLY A 410 5.61 -3.28 -12.34
CA GLY A 410 6.57 -3.91 -13.23
C GLY A 410 6.01 -5.10 -14.04
N LEU A 411 6.26 -5.09 -15.36
CA LEU A 411 6.11 -6.28 -16.20
C LEU A 411 7.16 -7.31 -15.79
N ARG A 412 6.70 -8.50 -15.42
CA ARG A 412 7.58 -9.66 -15.30
C ARG A 412 7.85 -10.20 -16.70
N GLU A 413 9.12 -10.22 -17.10
CA GLU A 413 9.49 -10.97 -18.29
C GLU A 413 9.27 -12.47 -18.06
N LYS A 414 9.27 -13.24 -19.16
CA LYS A 414 8.95 -14.67 -19.10
C LYS A 414 9.89 -15.39 -18.14
N LYS A 415 9.30 -16.30 -17.37
CA LYS A 415 10.05 -17.29 -16.60
C LYS A 415 10.87 -18.14 -17.57
N GLU A 416 12.19 -18.09 -17.43
CA GLU A 416 13.14 -18.96 -18.13
C GLU A 416 13.62 -19.97 -17.10
N SER A 417 13.19 -21.24 -17.20
CA SER A 417 13.40 -22.27 -16.18
C SER A 417 12.72 -21.96 -14.82
N ASP A 418 13.41 -22.08 -13.69
CA ASP A 418 12.94 -21.71 -12.33
C ASP A 418 13.25 -20.24 -11.97
N TRP A 419 13.75 -19.46 -12.94
CA TRP A 419 14.23 -18.09 -12.76
C TRP A 419 13.40 -17.08 -13.54
N ILE A 420 13.30 -15.86 -12.99
CA ILE A 420 12.66 -14.71 -13.63
C ILE A 420 13.74 -13.66 -13.94
N LYS A 421 13.84 -13.27 -15.21
CA LYS A 421 14.65 -12.12 -15.64
C LYS A 421 13.83 -10.84 -15.42
N TRP A 422 14.44 -9.83 -14.81
CA TRP A 422 13.73 -8.57 -14.54
C TRP A 422 13.89 -7.52 -15.64
N LYS A 423 15.12 -7.33 -16.15
CA LYS A 423 15.50 -6.50 -17.31
C LYS A 423 17.02 -6.41 -17.42
N GLU A 424 17.50 -5.83 -18.52
CA GLU A 424 18.90 -5.45 -18.73
C GLU A 424 19.15 -3.99 -18.31
N ASN A 425 20.40 -3.67 -17.99
CA ASN A 425 20.89 -2.38 -17.53
C ASN A 425 20.39 -1.96 -16.13
N GLN A 426 20.16 -2.95 -15.27
CA GLN A 426 19.67 -2.76 -13.90
C GLN A 426 20.41 -3.65 -12.91
N VAL A 427 20.39 -3.25 -11.63
CA VAL A 427 20.91 -4.04 -10.51
C VAL A 427 19.96 -3.98 -9.31
N ALA A 428 19.87 -5.07 -8.55
CA ALA A 428 19.22 -5.04 -7.25
C ALA A 428 20.14 -4.40 -6.20
N LEU A 429 19.58 -3.54 -5.34
CA LEU A 429 20.30 -2.83 -4.28
C LEU A 429 20.35 -3.59 -2.93
N GLY A 430 21.20 -3.14 -2.02
CA GLY A 430 21.51 -3.81 -0.74
C GLY A 430 20.47 -3.74 0.38
N GLY A 431 19.46 -2.86 0.31
CA GLY A 431 18.45 -2.73 1.38
C GLY A 431 17.47 -3.90 1.42
N ASP A 432 16.69 -4.09 0.37
CA ASP A 432 15.71 -5.18 0.27
C ASP A 432 16.33 -6.51 -0.17
N CYS A 433 17.52 -6.44 -0.77
CA CYS A 433 18.27 -7.56 -1.33
C CYS A 433 19.73 -7.52 -0.87
N PRO A 434 20.01 -7.73 0.44
CA PRO A 434 21.35 -7.71 0.97
C PRO A 434 22.29 -8.62 0.18
N TYR A 435 23.51 -8.11 -0.03
CA TYR A 435 24.62 -8.87 -0.57
C TYR A 435 24.98 -10.01 0.39
N ILE A 436 25.14 -11.23 -0.14
CA ILE A 436 25.52 -12.39 0.66
C ILE A 436 26.81 -13.06 0.22
N GLY A 437 27.34 -12.73 -0.97
CA GLY A 437 28.56 -13.33 -1.50
C GLY A 437 28.71 -13.18 -3.00
N HIS A 438 29.82 -13.69 -3.54
CA HIS A 438 30.02 -13.88 -4.98
C HIS A 438 29.91 -15.37 -5.33
N GLY A 439 29.34 -15.66 -6.49
CA GLY A 439 29.27 -17.00 -7.08
C GLY A 439 30.25 -17.17 -8.24
N ASN A 440 30.15 -18.30 -8.94
CA ASN A 440 30.86 -18.50 -10.20
C ASN A 440 30.21 -17.64 -11.31
N GLY A 441 30.92 -16.64 -11.81
CA GLY A 441 30.45 -15.76 -12.89
C GLY A 441 30.86 -16.17 -14.32
N GLU A 442 31.52 -17.33 -14.51
CA GLU A 442 31.93 -17.82 -15.84
C GLU A 442 30.76 -17.87 -16.83
N THR A 443 29.58 -18.30 -16.34
CA THR A 443 28.32 -18.29 -17.08
C THR A 443 27.16 -17.96 -16.15
N LEU A 444 26.04 -17.50 -16.72
CA LEU A 444 24.81 -17.28 -15.95
C LEU A 444 24.33 -18.56 -15.24
N ASP A 445 24.44 -19.72 -15.91
CA ASP A 445 24.07 -21.01 -15.32
C ASP A 445 24.95 -21.38 -14.12
N ALA A 446 26.26 -21.12 -14.20
CA ALA A 446 27.17 -21.32 -13.07
C ALA A 446 26.84 -20.38 -11.90
N CYS A 447 26.40 -19.16 -12.21
CA CYS A 447 25.95 -18.18 -11.22
C CYS A 447 24.64 -18.64 -10.53
N HIS A 448 23.67 -19.13 -11.32
CA HIS A 448 22.43 -19.72 -10.80
C HIS A 448 22.70 -20.93 -9.88
N GLN A 449 23.60 -21.83 -10.28
CA GLN A 449 23.99 -22.99 -9.45
C GLN A 449 24.64 -22.55 -8.14
N SER A 450 25.50 -21.53 -8.18
CA SER A 450 26.12 -20.94 -6.98
C SER A 450 25.06 -20.37 -6.02
N CYS A 451 24.03 -19.72 -6.57
CA CYS A 451 22.91 -19.22 -5.78
C CYS A 451 22.10 -20.37 -5.13
N GLN A 452 21.79 -21.44 -5.87
CA GLN A 452 21.03 -22.60 -5.36
C GLN A 452 21.75 -23.37 -4.24
N GLN A 453 23.08 -23.35 -4.23
CA GLN A 453 23.89 -23.98 -3.18
C GLN A 453 24.08 -23.09 -1.93
N SER A 454 23.55 -21.86 -1.97
CA SER A 454 23.61 -20.89 -0.88
C SER A 454 22.19 -20.48 -0.44
N SER A 455 22.09 -19.52 0.48
CA SER A 455 20.82 -18.94 0.92
C SER A 455 20.31 -17.82 -0.02
N CYS A 456 20.86 -17.72 -1.22
CA CYS A 456 20.53 -16.73 -2.23
C CYS A 456 19.16 -17.01 -2.88
N ASN A 457 18.48 -15.94 -3.29
CA ASN A 457 17.25 -16.01 -4.08
C ASN A 457 17.19 -14.97 -5.21
N LEU A 458 18.28 -14.21 -5.40
CA LEU A 458 18.46 -13.25 -6.47
C LEU A 458 19.94 -13.11 -6.83
N VAL A 459 20.26 -12.93 -8.10
CA VAL A 459 21.61 -12.62 -8.57
C VAL A 459 21.63 -11.36 -9.42
N ASN A 460 22.67 -10.53 -9.24
CA ASN A 460 23.09 -9.55 -10.24
C ASN A 460 24.23 -10.17 -11.04
N PHE A 461 24.14 -10.14 -12.37
CA PHE A 461 25.11 -10.78 -13.26
C PHE A 461 25.57 -9.80 -14.35
N HIS A 462 26.88 -9.74 -14.59
CA HIS A 462 27.49 -8.97 -15.68
C HIS A 462 28.91 -9.46 -15.97
N ASP A 463 29.23 -9.82 -17.22
CA ASP A 463 30.58 -10.04 -17.75
C ASP A 463 31.60 -10.71 -16.79
N GLY A 464 31.28 -11.91 -16.31
CA GLY A 464 32.18 -12.67 -15.42
C GLY A 464 31.95 -12.43 -13.93
N ASP A 465 31.08 -11.49 -13.56
CA ASP A 465 30.71 -11.17 -12.19
C ASP A 465 29.33 -11.73 -11.83
N CYS A 466 29.25 -12.37 -10.65
CA CYS A 466 28.06 -13.02 -10.12
C CYS A 466 27.88 -12.63 -8.66
N VAL A 467 27.00 -11.65 -8.42
CA VAL A 467 26.72 -11.12 -7.09
C VAL A 467 25.48 -11.80 -6.54
N LEU A 468 25.64 -12.60 -5.49
CA LEU A 468 24.57 -13.32 -4.83
C LEU A 468 23.87 -12.43 -3.81
N ARG A 469 22.54 -12.41 -3.83
CA ARG A 469 21.71 -11.63 -2.91
C ARG A 469 20.59 -12.47 -2.30
N ARG A 470 20.18 -12.07 -1.09
CA ARG A 470 19.04 -12.65 -0.39
C ARG A 470 17.96 -11.60 -0.16
N CYS A 471 17.06 -11.49 -1.12
CA CYS A 471 15.93 -10.57 -1.07
C CYS A 471 14.84 -11.01 -0.09
N LEU A 472 14.26 -10.03 0.60
CA LEU A 472 13.00 -10.19 1.32
C LEU A 472 11.85 -10.45 0.35
N ASP A 473 11.87 -9.78 -0.81
CA ASP A 473 10.91 -9.97 -1.90
C ASP A 473 11.63 -10.21 -3.24
N PRO A 474 11.97 -11.47 -3.56
CA PRO A 474 12.56 -11.79 -4.86
C PRO A 474 11.56 -11.61 -6.02
N ALA A 475 10.25 -11.48 -5.72
CA ALA A 475 9.20 -11.32 -6.70
C ALA A 475 8.98 -9.87 -7.15
N GLN A 476 9.62 -8.89 -6.48
CA GLN A 476 9.71 -7.46 -6.84
C GLN A 476 10.95 -6.82 -6.19
N PRO A 477 12.15 -7.17 -6.64
CA PRO A 477 13.36 -6.58 -6.09
C PRO A 477 13.40 -5.07 -6.36
N ALA A 478 13.97 -4.30 -5.43
CA ALA A 478 14.24 -2.88 -5.68
C ALA A 478 15.38 -2.75 -6.69
N LEU A 479 15.06 -2.25 -7.89
CA LEU A 479 15.99 -2.08 -9.01
C LEU A 479 16.32 -0.61 -9.24
N THR A 480 17.57 -0.35 -9.62
CA THR A 480 18.00 0.95 -10.15
C THR A 480 18.34 0.86 -11.63
N GLY A 481 18.09 1.96 -12.36
CA GLY A 481 18.64 2.16 -13.69
C GLY A 481 20.09 2.65 -13.64
N GLY A 482 20.76 2.70 -14.80
CA GLY A 482 22.11 3.26 -14.93
C GLY A 482 23.25 2.25 -14.80
N ALA A 483 22.95 0.96 -14.65
CA ALA A 483 23.96 -0.10 -14.56
C ALA A 483 24.10 -0.83 -15.91
N GLN A 484 24.67 -0.17 -16.93
CA GLN A 484 24.76 -0.73 -18.28
C GLN A 484 25.42 -2.11 -18.29
N GLY A 485 24.83 -3.05 -19.04
CA GLY A 485 25.30 -4.44 -19.17
C GLY A 485 24.89 -5.39 -18.03
N TRP A 486 24.43 -4.87 -16.89
CA TRP A 486 23.98 -5.69 -15.77
C TRP A 486 22.60 -6.29 -15.99
N GLN A 487 22.41 -7.50 -15.46
CA GLN A 487 21.15 -8.21 -15.47
C GLN A 487 20.78 -8.67 -14.05
N VAL A 488 19.48 -8.71 -13.76
CA VAL A 488 18.95 -9.18 -12.48
C VAL A 488 18.02 -10.36 -12.68
N TRP A 489 18.27 -11.42 -11.91
CA TRP A 489 17.55 -12.69 -12.00
C TRP A 489 17.14 -13.14 -10.60
N SER A 490 15.90 -13.60 -10.43
CA SER A 490 15.43 -14.09 -9.13
C SER A 490 14.67 -15.42 -9.21
N MET A 491 14.74 -16.18 -8.11
CA MET A 491 13.95 -17.39 -7.90
C MET A 491 12.65 -17.01 -7.22
N VAL A 492 11.54 -17.25 -7.91
CA VAL A 492 10.20 -16.87 -7.45
C VAL A 492 9.24 -18.03 -7.69
N ASN A 493 8.48 -18.40 -6.67
CA ASN A 493 7.41 -19.38 -6.83
C ASN A 493 6.10 -18.72 -7.32
N ASP A 494 5.15 -19.52 -7.79
CA ASP A 494 3.92 -19.01 -8.38
C ASP A 494 3.06 -18.20 -7.38
N THR A 495 3.09 -18.56 -6.10
CA THR A 495 2.37 -17.82 -5.04
C THR A 495 2.97 -16.43 -4.84
N GLN A 496 4.29 -16.34 -4.72
CA GLN A 496 5.01 -15.07 -4.59
C GLN A 496 4.85 -14.20 -5.83
N LEU A 497 4.80 -14.81 -7.01
CA LEU A 497 4.51 -14.11 -8.25
C LEU A 497 3.13 -13.45 -8.16
N HIS A 498 2.07 -14.20 -7.90
CA HIS A 498 0.71 -13.64 -7.97
C HIS A 498 0.24 -12.92 -6.69
N CYS A 499 1.12 -12.70 -5.72
CA CYS A 499 0.74 -12.04 -4.48
C CYS A 499 0.90 -10.51 -4.55
N SER A 500 -0.22 -9.81 -4.70
CA SER A 500 -0.32 -8.37 -4.49
C SER A 500 -1.77 -7.94 -4.23
N PRO A 501 -2.02 -6.75 -3.66
CA PRO A 501 -3.37 -6.22 -3.53
C PRO A 501 -4.04 -6.04 -4.89
N TYR A 502 -3.29 -5.62 -5.92
CA TYR A 502 -3.83 -5.41 -7.26
C TYR A 502 -4.29 -6.73 -7.90
N HIS A 503 -3.47 -7.77 -7.85
CA HIS A 503 -3.84 -9.09 -8.38
C HIS A 503 -5.13 -9.60 -7.71
N ALA A 504 -5.22 -9.50 -6.38
CA ALA A 504 -6.40 -9.90 -5.63
C ALA A 504 -7.65 -9.08 -5.99
N VAL A 505 -7.51 -7.77 -6.20
CA VAL A 505 -8.59 -6.89 -6.68
C VAL A 505 -9.09 -7.34 -8.05
N PHE A 506 -8.22 -7.50 -9.04
CA PHE A 506 -8.64 -7.86 -10.41
C PHE A 506 -9.18 -9.28 -10.51
N GLN A 507 -8.62 -10.21 -9.75
CA GLN A 507 -9.17 -11.56 -9.64
C GLN A 507 -10.58 -11.52 -9.05
N THR A 508 -10.80 -10.76 -7.97
CA THR A 508 -12.14 -10.62 -7.35
C THR A 508 -13.12 -9.95 -8.31
N LEU A 509 -12.72 -8.85 -8.96
CA LEU A 509 -13.54 -8.16 -9.96
C LEU A 509 -13.91 -9.08 -11.12
N SER A 510 -12.97 -9.89 -11.60
CA SER A 510 -13.20 -10.86 -12.68
C SER A 510 -14.23 -11.91 -12.26
N GLN A 511 -14.09 -12.46 -11.05
CA GLN A 511 -15.06 -13.41 -10.49
C GLN A 511 -16.45 -12.78 -10.31
N ARG A 512 -16.54 -11.55 -9.82
CA ARG A 512 -17.83 -10.82 -9.67
C ARG A 512 -18.48 -10.58 -11.04
N HIS A 513 -17.68 -10.18 -12.03
CA HIS A 513 -18.15 -9.96 -13.39
C HIS A 513 -18.67 -11.24 -14.07
N GLN A 514 -18.05 -12.39 -13.80
CA GLN A 514 -18.45 -13.70 -14.35
C GLN A 514 -19.64 -14.34 -13.62
N ASN A 515 -19.62 -14.31 -12.28
CA ASN A 515 -20.57 -15.06 -11.43
C ASN A 515 -21.75 -14.21 -10.95
N ARG A 516 -22.11 -13.14 -11.67
CA ARG A 516 -23.08 -12.12 -11.27
C ARG A 516 -24.36 -12.76 -10.71
N PRO A 517 -24.66 -12.63 -9.41
CA PRO A 517 -25.86 -13.24 -8.84
C PRO A 517 -27.17 -12.54 -9.27
N PHE A 518 -27.12 -11.40 -9.98
CA PHE A 518 -28.29 -10.56 -10.28
C PHE A 518 -28.41 -10.06 -11.74
N THR A 519 -27.92 -10.80 -12.75
CA THR A 519 -28.08 -10.37 -14.16
C THR A 519 -29.33 -10.88 -14.88
N HIS A 520 -30.28 -11.51 -14.19
CA HIS A 520 -31.59 -11.84 -14.77
C HIS A 520 -32.73 -11.46 -13.83
N GLY A 521 -32.94 -10.16 -13.64
CA GLY A 521 -34.16 -9.64 -13.03
C GLY A 521 -34.30 -8.15 -13.35
N PRO A 522 -35.46 -7.69 -13.86
CA PRO A 522 -35.68 -6.26 -14.03
C PRO A 522 -35.63 -5.61 -12.65
N TYR A 523 -34.77 -4.60 -12.54
CA TYR A 523 -34.73 -3.54 -11.54
C TYR A 523 -35.60 -3.77 -10.30
N TRP A 524 -34.96 -4.05 -9.17
CA TRP A 524 -35.61 -4.00 -7.86
C TRP A 524 -36.20 -2.59 -7.66
N ASN A 525 -37.54 -2.50 -7.73
CA ASN A 525 -38.35 -1.34 -7.41
C ASN A 525 -38.12 -0.85 -5.98
#